data_AF-A0A2J4JKA9-F1
#
_entry.id   AF-A0A2J4JKA9-F1
#
_cell.length_a   1.000
_cell.length_b   1.000
_cell.length_c   1.000
_cell.angle_alpha   90.00
_cell.angle_beta   90.00
_cell.angle_gamma   90.00
#
_symmetry.space_group_name_H-M   'P 1'
#
loop_
_entity.id
_entity.type
_entity.pdbx_description
1 polymer ?
#
loop_
_entity_poly.entity_id
_entity_poly.type
_entity_poly.pdbx_seq_one_letter_code
_entity_poly.pdbx_strand_id
1 'polypeptide(L)'
;MKKDSVKGYVLIGIIFILITVVSLAIPTSKNAAFWIAYIFTVVALAAQIVLWKRTFGHKELKSKFLGFTIVHIGIVYLVVQITVLFIFVFAEKLPTWSALVSCTAIAAIAAIFMISADVGRTEIERVEQKVQGKVFYIKNLRVDIEILASAEKDAKTKKALEQLAEKIRFSDPISNEQLASLEEKISIAVENLKFSDDKMKIIEDLNLLLDERNRKCKILK
;
A
#
# COMPACT_ATOMS: atom_id res chain seq x y z
N MET A 1 -14.88 4.11 -10.32
CA MET A 1 -14.10 2.90 -9.96
C MET A 1 -14.90 1.77 -9.27
N LYS A 2 -16.21 1.90 -9.01
CA LYS A 2 -17.07 0.81 -8.47
C LYS A 2 -17.18 -0.43 -9.39
N LYS A 3 -17.00 -0.27 -10.70
CA LYS A 3 -17.32 -1.28 -11.72
C LYS A 3 -16.48 -2.56 -11.60
N ASP A 4 -15.20 -2.46 -11.22
CA ASP A 4 -14.32 -3.63 -11.16
C ASP A 4 -14.45 -4.42 -9.85
N SER A 5 -14.76 -3.74 -8.73
CA SER A 5 -15.13 -4.43 -7.50
C SER A 5 -16.44 -5.20 -7.64
N VAL A 6 -17.43 -4.66 -8.37
CA VAL A 6 -18.71 -5.34 -8.65
C VAL A 6 -18.48 -6.62 -9.45
N LYS A 7 -17.60 -6.62 -10.46
CA LYS A 7 -17.25 -7.83 -11.23
C LYS A 7 -16.67 -8.94 -10.33
N GLY A 8 -15.84 -8.58 -9.35
CA GLY A 8 -15.28 -9.54 -8.39
C GLY A 8 -16.34 -10.22 -7.53
N TYR A 9 -17.28 -9.45 -6.97
CA TYR A 9 -18.40 -10.00 -6.19
C TYR A 9 -19.33 -10.87 -7.04
N VAL A 10 -19.61 -10.47 -8.28
CA VAL A 10 -20.40 -11.26 -9.22
C VAL A 10 -19.69 -12.58 -9.53
N LEU A 11 -18.37 -12.58 -9.75
CA LEU A 11 -17.61 -13.79 -9.98
C LEU A 11 -17.65 -14.75 -8.78
N ILE A 12 -17.48 -14.24 -7.56
CA ILE A 12 -17.59 -15.05 -6.33
C ILE A 12 -18.99 -15.64 -6.20
N GLY A 13 -20.04 -14.86 -6.52
CA GLY A 13 -21.42 -15.35 -6.53
C GLY A 13 -21.66 -16.47 -7.54
N ILE A 14 -21.11 -16.35 -8.75
CA ILE A 14 -21.18 -17.41 -9.77
C ILE A 14 -20.47 -18.68 -9.28
N ILE A 15 -19.27 -18.55 -8.71
CA ILE A 15 -18.50 -19.67 -8.15
C ILE A 15 -19.29 -20.34 -7.03
N PHE A 16 -19.93 -19.57 -6.14
CA PHE A 16 -20.77 -20.11 -5.07
C PHE A 16 -21.95 -20.93 -5.61
N ILE A 17 -22.69 -20.37 -6.59
CA ILE A 17 -23.81 -21.08 -7.24
C ILE A 17 -23.31 -22.37 -7.90
N LEU A 18 -22.19 -22.30 -8.64
CA LEU A 18 -21.61 -23.45 -9.33
C LEU A 18 -21.22 -24.55 -8.34
N ILE A 19 -20.49 -24.21 -7.27
CA ILE A 19 -20.08 -25.18 -6.24
C ILE A 19 -21.30 -25.79 -5.57
N THR A 20 -22.31 -24.98 -5.24
CA THR A 20 -23.55 -25.45 -4.60
C THR A 20 -24.28 -26.43 -5.50
N VAL A 21 -24.53 -26.06 -6.76
CA VAL A 21 -25.26 -26.91 -7.72
C VAL A 21 -24.50 -28.20 -7.99
N VAL A 22 -23.19 -28.14 -8.27
CA VAL A 22 -22.38 -29.33 -8.54
C VAL A 22 -22.32 -30.25 -7.32
N SER A 23 -22.08 -29.68 -6.12
CA SER A 23 -21.96 -30.45 -4.89
C SER A 23 -23.27 -31.13 -4.50
N LEU A 24 -24.43 -30.52 -4.80
CA LEU A 24 -25.74 -31.10 -4.50
C LEU A 24 -26.24 -32.05 -5.59
N ALA A 25 -25.93 -31.78 -6.86
CA ALA A 25 -26.37 -32.60 -8.01
C ALA A 25 -25.66 -33.95 -8.09
N ILE A 26 -24.44 -34.07 -7.56
CA ILE A 26 -23.75 -35.35 -7.48
C ILE A 26 -24.53 -36.29 -6.55
N PRO A 27 -24.96 -37.49 -7.02
CA PRO A 27 -25.81 -38.42 -6.28
C PRO A 27 -24.98 -39.23 -5.27
N THR A 28 -24.34 -38.51 -4.35
CA THR A 28 -23.54 -39.05 -3.26
C THR A 28 -24.26 -38.91 -1.93
N SER A 29 -24.02 -39.86 -1.03
CA SER A 29 -24.55 -39.86 0.33
C SER A 29 -24.04 -38.60 1.05
N LYS A 30 -24.94 -37.66 1.36
CA LYS A 30 -24.60 -36.38 2.04
C LYS A 30 -24.30 -36.62 3.52
N ASN A 31 -23.16 -37.26 3.78
CA ASN A 31 -22.67 -37.58 5.11
C ASN A 31 -22.22 -36.32 5.88
N ALA A 32 -22.07 -36.41 7.20
CA ALA A 32 -21.64 -35.30 8.03
C ALA A 32 -20.31 -34.65 7.57
N ALA A 33 -19.38 -35.46 7.03
CA ALA A 33 -18.12 -34.98 6.45
C ALA A 33 -18.33 -33.99 5.29
N PHE A 34 -19.31 -34.25 4.42
CA PHE A 34 -19.68 -33.37 3.32
C PHE A 34 -20.19 -32.02 3.84
N TRP A 35 -21.09 -32.03 4.83
CA TRP A 35 -21.64 -30.79 5.39
C TRP A 35 -20.58 -29.93 6.07
N ILE A 36 -19.61 -30.55 6.78
CA ILE A 36 -18.49 -29.82 7.38
C ILE A 36 -17.63 -29.15 6.30
N ALA A 37 -17.19 -29.91 5.29
CA ALA A 37 -16.39 -29.37 4.19
C ALA A 37 -17.13 -28.26 3.41
N TYR A 38 -18.44 -28.43 3.23
CA TYR A 38 -19.30 -27.47 2.57
C TYR A 38 -19.39 -26.16 3.37
N ILE A 39 -19.69 -26.21 4.67
CA ILE A 39 -19.76 -25.02 5.54
C ILE A 39 -18.43 -24.27 5.52
N PHE A 40 -17.30 -24.96 5.64
CA PHE A 40 -15.97 -24.33 5.57
C PHE A 40 -15.71 -23.67 4.20
N THR A 41 -16.22 -24.25 3.11
CA THR A 41 -16.14 -23.63 1.77
C THR A 41 -16.99 -22.36 1.68
N VAL A 42 -18.18 -22.35 2.28
CA VAL A 42 -19.01 -21.14 2.37
C VAL A 42 -18.33 -20.05 3.20
N VAL A 43 -17.72 -20.43 4.34
CA VAL A 43 -16.93 -19.51 5.17
C VAL A 43 -15.74 -18.94 4.39
N ALA A 44 -15.04 -19.76 3.59
CA ALA A 44 -13.95 -19.32 2.73
C ALA A 44 -14.41 -18.29 1.69
N LEU A 45 -15.57 -18.53 1.05
CA LEU A 45 -16.17 -17.59 0.10
C LEU A 45 -16.58 -16.28 0.78
N ALA A 46 -17.17 -16.35 1.98
CA ALA A 46 -17.53 -15.17 2.77
C ALA A 46 -16.28 -14.37 3.18
N ALA A 47 -15.22 -15.03 3.61
CA ALA A 47 -13.94 -14.40 3.92
C ALA A 47 -13.38 -13.66 2.70
N GLN A 48 -13.49 -14.23 1.50
CA GLN A 48 -13.05 -13.59 0.27
C GLN A 48 -13.79 -12.27 -0.01
N ILE A 49 -15.11 -12.23 0.24
CA ILE A 49 -15.93 -11.01 0.11
C ILE A 49 -15.45 -9.93 1.08
N VAL A 50 -15.15 -10.30 2.33
CA VAL A 50 -14.64 -9.38 3.37
C VAL A 50 -13.27 -8.84 2.98
N LEU A 51 -12.35 -9.69 2.52
CA LEU A 51 -11.00 -9.29 2.09
C LEU A 51 -11.05 -8.34 0.88
N TRP A 52 -11.94 -8.59 -0.08
CA TRP A 52 -12.15 -7.72 -1.23
C TRP A 52 -12.68 -6.35 -0.80
N LYS A 53 -13.63 -6.31 0.15
CA LYS A 53 -14.17 -5.05 0.69
C LYS A 53 -13.09 -4.23 1.40
N ARG A 54 -12.26 -4.89 2.21
CA ARG A 54 -11.15 -4.25 2.94
C ARG A 54 -10.08 -3.72 1.98
N THR A 55 -9.76 -4.47 0.93
CA THR A 55 -8.71 -4.10 -0.03
C THR A 55 -9.11 -2.93 -0.94
N PHE A 56 -10.35 -2.92 -1.45
CA PHE A 56 -10.80 -1.91 -2.41
C PHE A 56 -11.38 -0.63 -1.77
N GLY A 57 -11.50 -0.59 -0.43
CA GLY A 57 -11.93 0.60 0.30
C GLY A 57 -10.89 1.72 0.36
N HIS A 58 -9.60 1.40 0.18
CA HIS A 58 -8.51 2.37 0.29
C HIS A 58 -8.19 3.05 -1.06
N LYS A 59 -8.02 4.37 -1.03
CA LYS A 59 -7.85 5.21 -2.24
C LYS A 59 -6.47 5.07 -2.90
N GLU A 60 -5.44 4.69 -2.15
CA GLU A 60 -4.06 4.68 -2.64
C GLU A 60 -3.72 3.44 -3.48
N LEU A 61 -3.06 3.66 -4.62
CA LEU A 61 -2.67 2.63 -5.60
C LEU A 61 -1.67 1.61 -5.03
N LYS A 62 -0.81 2.01 -4.10
CA LYS A 62 0.20 1.13 -3.48
C LYS A 62 -0.39 0.26 -2.37
N SER A 63 -1.28 0.82 -1.56
CA SER A 63 -2.08 0.07 -0.58
C SER A 63 -2.97 -0.99 -1.28
N LYS A 64 -3.40 -0.73 -2.53
CA LYS A 64 -4.06 -1.74 -3.39
C LYS A 64 -3.13 -2.86 -3.86
N PHE A 65 -1.85 -2.57 -4.12
CA PHE A 65 -0.87 -3.59 -4.50
C PHE A 65 -0.56 -4.53 -3.33
N LEU A 66 -0.44 -4.00 -2.12
CA LEU A 66 -0.30 -4.81 -0.90
C LEU A 66 -1.58 -5.61 -0.58
N GLY A 67 -2.75 -5.00 -0.80
CA GLY A 67 -4.01 -5.71 -0.69
C GLY A 67 -4.20 -6.80 -1.75
N PHE A 68 -3.56 -6.69 -2.92
CA PHE A 68 -3.58 -7.74 -3.94
C PHE A 68 -2.91 -9.04 -3.45
N THR A 69 -1.81 -8.95 -2.71
CA THR A 69 -1.16 -10.12 -2.09
C THR A 69 -2.09 -10.82 -1.11
N ILE A 70 -2.81 -10.06 -0.29
CA ILE A 70 -3.80 -10.61 0.67
C ILE A 70 -4.96 -11.30 -0.06
N VAL A 71 -5.48 -10.68 -1.13
CA VAL A 71 -6.53 -11.29 -1.97
C VAL A 71 -6.03 -12.56 -2.65
N HIS A 72 -4.76 -12.59 -3.11
CA HIS A 72 -4.16 -13.76 -3.74
C HIS A 72 -4.08 -14.96 -2.78
N ILE A 73 -3.64 -14.73 -1.53
CA ILE A 73 -3.63 -15.77 -0.48
C ILE A 73 -5.05 -16.30 -0.24
N GLY A 74 -6.06 -15.41 -0.22
CA GLY A 74 -7.46 -15.81 -0.11
C GLY A 74 -7.97 -16.67 -1.28
N ILE A 75 -7.56 -16.36 -2.52
CA ILE A 75 -7.90 -17.18 -3.71
C ILE A 75 -7.26 -18.57 -3.61
N VAL A 76 -5.98 -18.64 -3.22
CA VAL A 76 -5.27 -19.93 -3.06
C VAL A 76 -5.95 -20.78 -1.99
N TYR A 77 -6.30 -20.19 -0.85
CA TYR A 77 -7.07 -20.87 0.19
C TYR A 77 -8.40 -21.41 -0.34
N LEU A 78 -9.14 -20.59 -1.11
CA LEU A 78 -10.41 -21.01 -1.71
C LEU A 78 -10.25 -22.20 -2.68
N VAL A 79 -9.23 -22.19 -3.54
CA VAL A 79 -8.97 -23.29 -4.50
C VAL A 79 -8.62 -24.59 -3.76
N VAL A 80 -7.79 -24.50 -2.73
CA VAL A 80 -7.44 -25.66 -1.88
C VAL A 80 -8.70 -26.19 -1.18
N GLN A 81 -9.51 -25.29 -0.61
CA GLN A 81 -10.75 -25.67 0.09
C GLN A 81 -11.78 -26.35 -0.84
N ILE A 82 -11.92 -25.86 -2.08
CA ILE A 82 -12.76 -26.50 -3.10
C ILE A 82 -12.24 -27.90 -3.44
N THR A 83 -10.92 -28.07 -3.57
CA THR A 83 -10.30 -29.36 -3.86
C THR A 83 -10.60 -30.36 -2.74
N VAL A 84 -10.47 -29.94 -1.48
CA VAL A 84 -10.80 -30.74 -0.30
C VAL A 84 -12.28 -31.12 -0.29
N LEU A 85 -13.19 -30.18 -0.60
CA LEU A 85 -14.62 -30.47 -0.73
C LEU A 85 -14.88 -31.58 -1.76
N PHE A 86 -14.30 -31.49 -2.95
CA PHE A 86 -14.47 -32.53 -3.98
C PHE A 86 -13.89 -33.88 -3.54
N ILE A 87 -12.77 -33.92 -2.83
CA ILE A 87 -12.23 -35.16 -2.27
C ILE A 87 -13.25 -35.82 -1.34
N PHE A 88 -13.88 -35.07 -0.43
CA PHE A 88 -14.91 -35.60 0.47
C PHE A 88 -16.24 -35.93 -0.22
N VAL A 89 -16.55 -35.29 -1.35
CA VAL A 89 -17.71 -35.63 -2.19
C VAL A 89 -17.52 -37.01 -2.84
N PHE A 90 -16.32 -37.33 -3.33
CA PHE A 90 -16.05 -38.61 -3.99
C PHE A 90 -15.62 -39.74 -3.02
N ALA A 91 -15.00 -39.40 -1.89
CA ALA A 91 -14.52 -40.34 -0.90
C ALA A 91 -15.51 -40.49 0.26
N GLU A 92 -16.71 -40.98 -0.02
CA GLU A 92 -17.81 -41.14 0.96
C GLU A 92 -17.45 -41.99 2.19
N LYS A 93 -16.43 -42.85 2.06
CA LYS A 93 -15.96 -43.76 3.12
C LYS A 93 -15.04 -43.08 4.14
N LEU A 94 -14.70 -41.81 3.96
CA LEU A 94 -13.83 -41.11 4.90
C LEU A 94 -14.59 -40.74 6.19
N PRO A 95 -13.97 -40.94 7.35
CA PRO A 95 -14.59 -40.62 8.62
C PRO A 95 -14.69 -39.11 8.83
N THR A 96 -15.79 -38.67 9.46
CA THR A 96 -16.13 -37.25 9.68
C THR A 96 -15.04 -36.45 10.39
N TRP A 97 -14.28 -37.07 11.29
CA TRP A 97 -13.18 -36.41 12.00
C TRP A 97 -12.07 -35.95 11.04
N SER A 98 -11.84 -36.66 9.95
CA SER A 98 -10.80 -36.32 8.97
C SER A 98 -11.14 -35.03 8.22
N ALA A 99 -12.41 -34.84 7.85
CA ALA A 99 -12.89 -33.60 7.24
C ALA A 99 -12.74 -32.40 8.18
N LEU A 100 -13.07 -32.58 9.46
CA LEU A 100 -12.95 -31.52 10.45
C LEU A 100 -11.50 -31.11 10.67
N VAL A 101 -10.59 -32.07 10.86
CA VAL A 101 -9.17 -31.80 11.10
C VAL A 101 -8.52 -31.13 9.88
N SER A 102 -8.77 -31.66 8.67
CA SER A 102 -8.18 -31.11 7.45
C SER A 102 -8.68 -29.68 7.16
N CYS A 103 -9.99 -29.44 7.20
CA CYS A 103 -10.55 -28.10 6.96
C CYS A 103 -10.08 -27.08 8.01
N THR A 104 -10.02 -27.49 9.28
CA THR A 104 -9.55 -26.61 10.37
C THR A 104 -8.06 -26.29 10.22
N ALA A 105 -7.23 -27.28 9.87
CA ALA A 105 -5.80 -27.06 9.67
C ALA A 105 -5.52 -26.09 8.52
N ILE A 106 -6.22 -26.26 7.39
CA ILE A 106 -6.05 -25.38 6.21
C ILE A 106 -6.54 -23.96 6.54
N ALA A 107 -7.67 -23.83 7.24
CA ALA A 107 -8.18 -22.53 7.69
C ALA A 107 -7.21 -21.83 8.65
N ALA A 108 -6.61 -22.57 9.59
CA ALA A 108 -5.63 -22.02 10.54
C ALA A 108 -4.36 -21.52 9.83
N ILE A 109 -3.83 -22.30 8.88
CA ILE A 109 -2.67 -21.92 8.07
C ILE A 109 -2.99 -20.64 7.28
N ALA A 110 -4.15 -20.58 6.61
CA ALA A 110 -4.58 -19.41 5.87
C ALA A 110 -4.70 -18.17 6.77
N ALA A 111 -5.23 -18.32 7.99
CA ALA A 111 -5.35 -17.23 8.95
C ALA A 111 -3.96 -16.68 9.37
N ILE A 112 -2.98 -17.56 9.62
CA ILE A 112 -1.61 -17.15 9.96
C ILE A 112 -1.00 -16.33 8.82
N PHE A 113 -1.10 -16.81 7.58
CA PHE A 113 -0.58 -16.09 6.41
C PHE A 113 -1.26 -14.73 6.20
N MET A 114 -2.57 -14.64 6.46
CA MET A 114 -3.29 -13.36 6.39
C MET A 114 -2.80 -12.37 7.45
N ILE A 115 -2.57 -12.82 8.68
CA ILE A 115 -2.05 -11.96 9.75
C ILE A 115 -0.64 -11.48 9.39
N SER A 116 0.24 -12.36 8.89
CA SER A 116 1.58 -11.97 8.46
C SER A 116 1.56 -10.94 7.33
N ALA A 117 0.64 -11.09 6.37
CA ALA A 117 0.48 -10.13 5.29
C ALA A 117 -0.06 -8.78 5.77
N ASP A 118 -1.00 -8.78 6.72
CA ASP A 118 -1.52 -7.54 7.35
C ASP A 118 -0.41 -6.80 8.13
N VAL A 119 0.42 -7.52 8.91
CA VAL A 119 1.55 -6.93 9.66
C VAL A 119 2.61 -6.35 8.71
N GLY A 120 2.96 -7.09 7.65
CA GLY A 120 3.89 -6.60 6.63
C GLY A 120 3.37 -5.32 5.96
N ARG A 121 2.05 -5.25 5.69
CA ARG A 121 1.42 -4.06 5.11
C ARG A 121 1.49 -2.86 6.05
N THR A 122 1.21 -3.03 7.35
CA THR A 122 1.26 -1.92 8.32
C THR A 122 2.66 -1.34 8.47
N GLU A 123 3.70 -2.18 8.45
CA GLU A 123 5.08 -1.69 8.51
C GLU A 123 5.49 -0.95 7.24
N ILE A 124 5.07 -1.43 6.06
CA ILE A 124 5.34 -0.74 4.79
C ILE A 124 4.62 0.61 4.74
N GLU A 125 3.35 0.69 5.16
CA GLU A 125 2.62 1.97 5.23
C GLU A 125 3.29 2.94 6.21
N ARG A 126 3.81 2.46 7.35
CA ARG A 126 4.57 3.29 8.30
C ARG A 126 5.88 3.82 7.72
N VAL A 127 6.65 2.96 7.07
CA VAL A 127 7.89 3.38 6.39
C VAL A 127 7.58 4.38 5.28
N GLU A 128 6.50 4.17 4.54
CA GLU A 128 6.09 5.07 3.47
C GLU A 128 5.64 6.43 4.01
N GLN A 129 4.84 6.51 5.08
CA GLN A 129 4.50 7.79 5.72
C GLN A 129 5.75 8.51 6.22
N LYS A 130 6.70 7.77 6.82
CA LYS A 130 7.98 8.33 7.26
C LYS A 130 8.79 8.88 6.08
N VAL A 131 8.85 8.15 4.95
CA VAL A 131 9.56 8.60 3.74
C VAL A 131 8.84 9.76 3.08
N GLN A 132 7.51 9.76 2.98
CA GLN A 132 6.74 10.86 2.40
C GLN A 132 6.93 12.15 3.21
N GLY A 133 6.84 12.09 4.54
CA GLY A 133 7.09 13.26 5.40
C GLY A 133 8.50 13.80 5.20
N LYS A 134 9.49 12.91 5.08
CA LYS A 134 10.89 13.29 4.81
C LYS A 134 11.09 13.89 3.41
N VAL A 135 10.30 13.48 2.42
CA VAL A 135 10.42 13.97 1.03
C VAL A 135 9.57 15.20 0.73
N PHE A 136 8.56 15.48 1.57
CA PHE A 136 7.64 16.58 1.37
C PHE A 136 8.32 17.96 1.48
N TYR A 137 9.22 18.12 2.46
CA TYR A 137 9.96 19.37 2.66
C TYR A 137 10.67 19.85 1.39
N ILE A 138 11.49 18.99 0.76
CA ILE A 138 12.28 19.41 -0.39
C ILE A 138 11.43 19.72 -1.62
N LYS A 139 10.29 19.02 -1.75
CA LYS A 139 9.35 19.23 -2.85
C LYS A 139 8.63 20.56 -2.69
N ASN A 140 8.20 20.90 -1.48
CA ASN A 140 7.61 22.21 -1.20
C ASN A 140 8.63 23.33 -1.40
N LEU A 141 9.84 23.18 -0.87
CA LEU A 141 10.89 24.17 -1.04
C LEU A 141 11.19 24.46 -2.52
N ARG A 142 11.19 23.41 -3.36
CA ARG A 142 11.31 23.57 -4.82
C ARG A 142 10.17 24.38 -5.41
N VAL A 143 8.93 24.03 -5.06
CA VAL A 143 7.73 24.72 -5.56
C VAL A 143 7.73 26.19 -5.13
N ASP A 144 8.09 26.47 -3.88
CA ASP A 144 8.17 27.84 -3.36
C ASP A 144 9.19 28.67 -4.15
N ILE A 145 10.37 28.12 -4.45
CA ILE A 145 11.40 28.82 -5.23
C ILE A 145 11.00 28.99 -6.70
N GLU A 146 10.29 28.02 -7.28
CA GLU A 146 9.77 28.09 -8.66
C GLU A 146 8.67 29.15 -8.79
N ILE A 147 7.81 29.29 -7.77
CA ILE A 147 6.82 30.38 -7.67
C ILE A 147 7.54 31.73 -7.57
N LEU A 148 8.58 31.84 -6.73
CA LEU A 148 9.35 33.07 -6.59
C LEU A 148 10.09 33.45 -7.88
N ALA A 149 10.67 32.47 -8.59
CA ALA A 149 11.29 32.68 -9.90
C ALA A 149 10.29 33.17 -10.95
N SER A 150 9.05 32.68 -10.89
CA SER A 150 7.97 33.07 -11.81
C SER A 150 7.40 34.46 -11.52
N ALA A 151 7.43 34.91 -10.25
CA ALA A 151 6.95 36.22 -9.82
C ALA A 151 7.98 37.34 -9.99
N GLU A 152 9.27 37.01 -10.12
CA GLU A 152 10.35 37.98 -10.23
C GLU A 152 10.44 38.63 -11.62
N LYS A 153 10.56 39.96 -11.66
CA LYS A 153 10.67 40.73 -12.91
C LYS A 153 12.12 40.95 -13.36
N ASP A 154 13.07 40.89 -12.44
CA ASP A 154 14.50 41.04 -12.73
C ASP A 154 15.08 39.76 -13.34
N ALA A 155 15.63 39.87 -14.56
CA ALA A 155 16.16 38.74 -15.32
C ALA A 155 17.37 38.07 -14.63
N LYS A 156 18.16 38.83 -13.87
CA LYS A 156 19.35 38.32 -13.18
C LYS A 156 18.97 37.50 -11.94
N THR A 157 18.02 38.00 -11.15
CA THR A 157 17.48 37.32 -9.97
C THR A 157 16.65 36.10 -10.35
N LYS A 158 15.85 36.18 -11.41
CA LYS A 158 15.09 35.04 -11.95
C LYS A 158 15.99 33.85 -12.32
N LYS A 159 17.07 34.10 -13.07
CA LYS A 159 18.03 33.06 -13.47
C LYS A 159 18.70 32.39 -12.27
N ALA A 160 19.00 33.16 -11.22
CA ALA A 160 19.59 32.63 -10.00
C ALA A 160 18.60 31.73 -9.21
N LEU A 161 17.31 32.07 -9.19
CA LEU A 161 16.27 31.25 -8.58
C LEU A 161 15.97 29.96 -9.37
N GLU A 162 16.00 30.02 -10.71
CA GLU A 162 15.87 28.82 -11.56
C GLU A 162 17.03 27.83 -11.32
N GLN A 163 18.26 28.34 -11.20
CA GLN A 163 19.43 27.53 -10.83
C GLN A 163 19.30 26.92 -9.43
N LEU A 164 18.77 27.68 -8.47
CA LEU A 164 18.50 27.19 -7.12
C LEU A 164 17.44 26.07 -7.12
N ALA A 165 16.34 26.25 -7.85
CA ALA A 165 15.31 25.23 -8.02
C ALA A 165 15.85 23.95 -8.68
N GLU A 166 16.74 24.09 -9.66
CA GLU A 166 17.40 22.95 -10.30
C GLU A 166 18.37 22.23 -9.34
N LYS A 167 19.13 22.97 -8.53
CA LYS A 167 19.98 22.39 -7.48
C LYS A 167 19.16 21.62 -6.45
N ILE A 168 18.00 22.13 -6.06
CA ILE A 168 17.05 21.45 -5.16
C ILE A 168 16.48 20.20 -5.81
N ARG A 169 16.19 20.22 -7.12
CA ARG A 169 15.73 19.03 -7.87
C ARG A 169 16.75 17.89 -7.81
N PHE A 170 18.04 18.20 -7.84
CA PHE A 170 19.12 17.21 -7.76
C PHE A 170 19.61 16.92 -6.34
N SER A 171 19.04 17.60 -5.34
CA SER A 171 19.38 17.39 -3.93
C SER A 171 18.75 16.10 -3.40
N ASP A 172 19.32 15.54 -2.33
CA ASP A 172 18.76 14.35 -1.70
C ASP A 172 17.35 14.66 -1.19
N PRO A 173 16.33 13.89 -1.59
CA PRO A 173 14.97 14.20 -1.23
C PRO A 173 14.65 13.91 0.23
N ILE A 174 15.50 13.18 0.95
CA ILE A 174 15.19 12.72 2.31
C ILE A 174 15.62 13.76 3.35
N SER A 175 14.65 14.36 4.03
CA SER A 175 14.86 15.12 5.28
C SER A 175 15.06 14.17 6.48
N ASN A 176 15.68 14.68 7.55
CA ASN A 176 15.85 13.95 8.80
C ASN A 176 15.75 14.93 10.00
N GLU A 177 15.44 14.42 11.19
CA GLU A 177 15.31 15.26 12.41
C GLU A 177 16.58 16.04 12.72
N GLN A 178 17.76 15.47 12.45
CA GLN A 178 19.05 16.13 12.62
C GLN A 178 19.31 17.26 11.59
N LEU A 179 18.53 17.31 10.52
CA LEU A 179 18.56 18.38 9.52
C LEU A 179 17.51 19.46 9.80
N ALA A 180 16.55 19.23 10.72
CA ALA A 180 15.42 20.12 10.96
C ALA A 180 15.84 21.57 11.30
N SER A 181 16.87 21.73 12.11
CA SER A 181 17.41 23.06 12.47
C SER A 181 18.02 23.80 11.27
N LEU A 182 18.51 23.07 10.27
CA LEU A 182 19.08 23.64 9.06
C LEU A 182 17.99 23.90 8.01
N GLU A 183 16.99 23.02 7.94
CA GLU A 183 15.81 23.16 7.10
C GLU A 183 14.92 24.33 7.52
N GLU A 184 14.80 24.59 8.83
CA GLU A 184 14.14 25.76 9.38
C GLU A 184 14.86 27.06 8.97
N LYS A 185 16.19 27.10 9.07
CA LYS A 185 16.99 28.25 8.61
C LYS A 185 16.82 28.51 7.10
N ILE A 186 16.80 27.45 6.30
CA ILE A 186 16.54 27.55 4.85
C ILE A 186 15.12 28.10 4.61
N SER A 187 14.11 27.62 5.35
CA SER A 187 12.73 28.09 5.22
C SER A 187 12.59 29.58 5.55
N ILE A 188 13.22 30.02 6.64
CA ILE A 188 13.26 31.44 7.04
C ILE A 188 13.96 32.29 5.96
N ALA A 189 15.07 31.80 5.40
CA ALA A 189 15.78 32.50 4.34
C ALA A 189 14.95 32.61 3.04
N VAL A 190 14.18 31.57 2.68
CA VAL A 190 13.23 31.64 1.54
C VAL A 190 12.07 32.59 1.82
N GLU A 191 11.60 32.68 3.06
CA GLU A 191 10.57 33.65 3.43
C GLU A 191 11.10 35.09 3.37
N ASN A 192 12.32 35.32 3.84
CA ASN A 192 13.00 36.62 3.74
C ASN A 192 13.24 37.04 2.28
N LEU A 193 13.43 36.09 1.37
CA LEU A 193 13.56 36.34 -0.08
C LEU A 193 12.31 37.02 -0.67
N LYS A 194 11.12 36.83 -0.08
CA LYS A 194 9.86 37.45 -0.52
C LYS A 194 9.79 38.95 -0.25
N PHE A 195 10.46 39.42 0.81
CA PHE A 195 10.31 40.77 1.34
C PHE A 195 11.59 41.62 1.27
N SER A 196 12.73 41.03 0.91
CA SER A 196 14.02 41.73 0.90
C SER A 196 14.34 42.35 -0.47
N ASP A 197 14.93 43.55 -0.45
CA ASP A 197 15.46 44.23 -1.65
C ASP A 197 16.81 43.63 -2.11
N ASP A 198 17.55 42.95 -1.23
CA ASP A 198 18.90 42.42 -1.45
C ASP A 198 18.87 40.90 -1.79
N LYS A 199 17.95 40.51 -2.69
CA LYS A 199 17.61 39.11 -3.02
C LYS A 199 18.82 38.26 -3.45
N MET A 200 19.82 38.87 -4.07
CA MET A 200 21.00 38.16 -4.59
C MET A 200 21.90 37.60 -3.48
N LYS A 201 22.05 38.31 -2.36
CA LYS A 201 22.83 37.81 -1.20
C LYS A 201 22.12 36.64 -0.52
N ILE A 202 20.79 36.73 -0.39
CA ILE A 202 19.98 35.67 0.21
C ILE A 202 20.04 34.38 -0.62
N ILE A 203 20.08 34.48 -1.96
CA ILE A 203 20.24 33.32 -2.84
C ILE A 203 21.62 32.66 -2.67
N GLU A 204 22.67 33.44 -2.42
CA GLU A 204 24.02 32.91 -2.17
C GLU A 204 24.09 32.18 -0.83
N ASP A 205 23.51 32.76 0.23
CA ASP A 205 23.39 32.12 1.55
C ASP A 205 22.55 30.84 1.48
N LEU A 206 21.43 30.86 0.75
CA LEU A 206 20.60 29.66 0.50
C LEU A 206 21.39 28.55 -0.20
N ASN A 207 22.25 28.90 -1.15
CA ASN A 207 23.09 27.94 -1.85
C ASN A 207 24.08 27.25 -0.91
N LEU A 208 24.69 27.99 0.00
CA LEU A 208 25.61 27.47 1.02
C LEU A 208 24.88 26.57 2.02
N LEU A 209 23.72 27.00 2.52
CA LEU A 209 22.90 26.21 3.44
C LEU A 209 22.43 24.90 2.78
N LEU A 210 22.01 24.93 1.52
CA LEU A 210 21.64 23.71 0.79
C LEU A 210 22.82 22.75 0.58
N ASP A 211 24.03 23.26 0.35
CA ASP A 211 25.23 22.43 0.25
C ASP A 211 25.61 21.78 1.58
N GLU A 212 25.52 22.54 2.68
CA GLU A 212 25.71 22.00 4.03
C GLU A 212 24.67 20.91 4.33
N ARG A 213 23.40 21.16 3.98
CA ARG A 213 22.30 20.19 4.09
C ARG A 213 22.62 18.91 3.33
N ASN A 214 22.99 19.02 2.06
CA ASN A 214 23.26 17.89 1.19
C ASN A 214 24.46 17.07 1.66
N ARG A 215 25.53 17.72 2.16
CA ARG A 215 26.68 17.03 2.74
C ARG A 215 26.31 16.29 4.02
N LYS A 216 25.58 16.92 4.94
CA LYS A 216 25.09 16.27 6.17
C LYS A 216 24.13 15.12 5.84
N CYS A 217 23.24 15.30 4.87
CA CYS A 217 22.34 14.25 4.42
C CYS A 217 23.09 13.01 3.89
N LYS A 218 24.22 13.21 3.21
CA LYS A 218 25.08 12.11 2.73
C LYS A 218 25.75 11.34 3.87
N ILE A 219 26.05 11.99 5.00
CA ILE A 219 26.65 11.34 6.19
C ILE A 219 25.60 10.53 6.96
N LEU A 220 24.32 10.95 6.90
CA LEU A 220 23.22 10.32 7.61
C LEU A 220 22.55 9.14 6.85
N LYS A 221 23.12 8.77 5.70
CA LYS A 221 22.71 7.61 4.89
C LYS A 221 23.46 6.36 5.34
#